data_AF-A0A1V6DYW9-F1
#
_entry.id   AF-A0A1V6DYW9-F1
#
_cell.length_a   1.000
_cell.length_b   1.000
_cell.length_c   1.000
_cell.angle_alpha   90.00
_cell.angle_beta   90.00
_cell.angle_gamma   90.00
#
_symmetry.space_group_name_H-M   'P 1'
#
loop_
_entity.id
_entity.type
_entity.pdbx_description
1 polymer ?
#
loop_
_entity_poly.entity_id
_entity_poly.type
_entity_poly.pdbx_seq_one_letter_code
_entity_poly.pdbx_strand_id
1 'polypeptide(L)'
;MLQTLSNVDDFIKDLGLNNIGLVLVDECHHIPAKTFRKVITKLNPYYLYGFTATPKRKNNDEKLIYIFLGKILHTVSNNFGDQIKNKEIKPEKKIKTELIIKNTEIDVPFKVKIDNFQILSKIITFDSKRNQLIVKDILKRLVMEINAWF
;
A
#
# COMPACT_ATOMS: atom_id res chain seq x y z
N MET A 1 7.59 10.53 6.15
CA MET A 1 6.19 10.02 6.23
C MET A 1 5.23 11.20 6.20
N LEU A 2 3.97 11.01 5.76
CA LEU A 2 2.96 12.08 5.68
C LEU A 2 2.75 12.81 7.02
N GLN A 3 2.92 12.10 8.14
CA GLN A 3 2.88 12.67 9.49
C GLN A 3 3.98 13.73 9.71
N THR A 4 5.19 13.50 9.22
CA THR A 4 6.31 14.45 9.26
C THR A 4 5.96 15.73 8.49
N LEU A 5 5.42 15.56 7.27
CA LEU A 5 4.94 16.69 6.44
C LEU A 5 3.83 17.48 7.13
N SER A 6 2.94 16.80 7.86
CA SER A 6 1.81 17.46 8.53
C SER A 6 2.19 18.30 9.76
N ASN A 7 3.42 18.13 10.29
CA ASN A 7 3.92 18.80 11.50
C ASN A 7 4.83 19.99 11.20
N VAL A 8 5.14 20.26 9.94
CA VAL A 8 5.96 21.40 9.54
C VAL A 8 5.00 22.45 9.00
N ASP A 9 4.85 23.58 9.69
CA ASP A 9 3.79 24.54 9.36
C ASP A 9 4.02 25.23 8.00
N ASP A 10 5.28 25.52 7.65
CA ASP A 10 5.68 26.17 6.39
C ASP A 10 6.45 25.22 5.44
N PHE A 11 6.19 23.92 5.50
CA PHE A 11 6.93 22.91 4.71
C PHE A 11 6.87 23.14 3.20
N ILE A 12 5.76 23.70 2.71
CA ILE A 12 5.59 24.03 1.29
C ILE A 12 6.66 25.02 0.84
N LYS A 13 6.97 26.01 1.70
CA LYS A 13 7.98 27.03 1.45
C LYS A 13 9.38 26.45 1.65
N ASP A 14 9.59 25.74 2.75
CA ASP A 14 10.90 25.18 3.11
C ASP A 14 11.39 24.11 2.14
N LEU A 15 10.47 23.34 1.54
CA LEU A 15 10.77 22.28 0.58
C LEU A 15 10.49 22.69 -0.88
N GLY A 16 10.09 23.95 -1.13
CA GLY A 16 9.86 24.46 -2.48
C GLY A 16 8.73 23.75 -3.24
N LEU A 17 7.74 23.20 -2.54
CA LEU A 17 6.71 22.33 -3.11
C LEU A 17 5.60 23.08 -3.84
N ASN A 18 5.65 24.43 -3.88
CA ASN A 18 4.77 25.26 -4.70
C ASN A 18 4.81 24.92 -6.20
N ASN A 19 5.89 24.26 -6.66
CA ASN A 19 6.09 23.93 -8.07
C ASN A 19 5.71 22.48 -8.40
N ILE A 20 5.09 21.73 -7.49
CA ILE A 20 4.66 20.37 -7.77
C ILE A 20 3.44 20.41 -8.68
N GLY A 21 3.62 20.02 -9.94
CA GLY A 21 2.53 19.91 -10.91
C GLY A 21 1.70 18.63 -10.77
N LEU A 22 2.22 17.57 -10.15
CA LEU A 22 1.59 16.26 -10.05
C LEU A 22 1.74 15.67 -8.64
N VAL A 23 0.62 15.27 -8.04
CA VAL A 23 0.58 14.51 -6.79
C VAL A 23 -0.13 13.18 -7.02
N LEU A 24 0.56 12.10 -6.66
CA LEU A 24 0.01 10.75 -6.68
C LEU A 24 -0.16 10.27 -5.24
N VAL A 25 -1.38 9.89 -4.88
CA VAL A 25 -1.72 9.40 -3.55
C VAL A 25 -1.95 7.91 -3.60
N ASP A 26 -1.01 7.15 -3.05
CA ASP A 26 -1.21 5.73 -2.80
C ASP A 26 -2.10 5.51 -1.56
N GLU A 27 -2.86 4.42 -1.55
CA GLU A 27 -3.88 4.11 -0.54
C GLU A 27 -4.80 5.31 -0.22
N CYS A 28 -5.32 5.94 -1.28
CA CYS A 28 -6.02 7.21 -1.19
C CYS A 28 -7.33 7.17 -0.38
N HIS A 29 -7.80 5.99 0.00
CA HIS A 29 -8.92 5.83 0.93
C HIS A 29 -8.62 6.38 2.35
N HIS A 30 -7.37 6.75 2.63
CA HIS A 30 -6.94 7.41 3.87
C HIS A 30 -7.02 8.95 3.85
N ILE A 31 -7.28 9.58 2.70
CA ILE A 31 -7.37 11.05 2.57
C ILE A 31 -8.30 11.73 3.59
N PRO A 32 -9.42 11.14 4.02
CA PRO A 32 -10.26 11.75 5.04
C PRO A 32 -9.58 11.94 6.41
N ALA A 33 -8.42 11.31 6.67
CA ALA A 33 -7.70 11.51 7.91
C ALA A 33 -7.23 12.96 8.09
N LYS A 34 -7.28 13.48 9.32
CA LYS A 34 -6.91 14.87 9.66
C LYS A 34 -5.49 15.24 9.23
N THR A 35 -4.54 14.32 9.40
CA THR A 35 -3.13 14.50 8.99
C THR A 35 -2.99 14.65 7.48
N PHE A 36 -3.75 13.86 6.72
CA PHE A 36 -3.74 13.93 5.26
C PHE A 36 -4.30 15.26 4.77
N ARG A 37 -5.46 15.67 5.31
CA ARG A 37 -6.09 16.95 4.96
C ARG A 37 -5.13 18.13 5.15
N LYS A 38 -4.42 18.18 6.29
CA LYS A 38 -3.44 19.24 6.58
C LYS A 38 -2.35 19.39 5.50
N VAL A 39 -1.92 18.28 4.89
CA VAL A 39 -0.87 18.29 3.87
C VAL A 39 -1.45 18.61 2.50
N ILE A 40 -2.52 17.92 2.11
CA ILE A 40 -3.05 18.03 0.74
C ILE A 40 -3.66 19.41 0.45
N THR A 41 -4.27 20.07 1.45
CA THR A 41 -4.84 21.42 1.27
C THR A 41 -3.77 22.49 1.13
N LYS A 42 -2.54 22.22 1.54
CA LYS A 42 -1.40 23.13 1.41
C LYS A 42 -0.69 22.97 0.06
N LEU A 43 -0.88 21.84 -0.62
CA LEU A 43 -0.36 21.59 -1.96
C LEU A 43 -1.31 22.17 -3.01
N ASN A 44 -0.78 22.74 -4.09
CA ASN A 44 -1.57 23.24 -5.21
C ASN A 44 -1.13 22.59 -6.55
N PRO A 45 -1.30 21.26 -6.69
CA PRO A 45 -0.90 20.59 -7.91
C PRO A 45 -1.88 20.83 -9.06
N TYR A 46 -1.37 20.83 -10.28
CA TYR A 46 -2.21 20.84 -11.47
C TYR A 46 -2.94 19.48 -11.65
N TYR A 47 -2.26 18.38 -11.31
CA TYR A 47 -2.78 17.03 -11.37
C TYR A 47 -2.73 16.36 -10.00
N LEU A 48 -3.88 15.84 -9.56
CA LEU A 48 -4.00 15.08 -8.32
C LEU A 48 -4.72 13.77 -8.59
N TYR A 49 -4.03 12.64 -8.40
CA TYR A 49 -4.59 11.31 -8.59
C TYR A 49 -4.45 10.46 -7.34
N GLY A 50 -5.44 9.61 -7.10
CA GLY A 50 -5.40 8.63 -6.02
C GLY A 50 -5.55 7.20 -6.53
N PHE A 51 -4.80 6.28 -5.94
CA PHE A 51 -4.86 4.85 -6.19
C PHE A 51 -5.31 4.16 -4.91
N THR A 52 -6.27 3.24 -5.02
CA THR A 52 -6.74 2.42 -3.90
C THR A 52 -7.42 1.17 -4.44
N ALA A 53 -7.18 0.04 -3.78
CA ALA A 53 -7.95 -1.18 -4.03
C ALA A 53 -9.35 -1.10 -3.38
N THR A 54 -9.52 -0.24 -2.38
CA THR A 54 -10.70 -0.14 -1.53
C THR A 54 -11.23 1.30 -1.50
N PRO A 55 -11.93 1.76 -2.55
CA PRO A 55 -12.43 3.13 -2.60
C PRO A 55 -13.53 3.40 -1.55
N LYS A 56 -14.18 2.34 -1.04
CA LYS A 56 -15.25 2.42 -0.05
C LYS A 56 -14.72 2.25 1.36
N ARG A 57 -14.89 3.27 2.21
CA ARG A 57 -14.65 3.18 3.64
C ARG A 57 -15.98 2.92 4.35
N LYS A 58 -16.01 2.03 5.35
CA LYS A 58 -17.22 1.67 6.13
C LYS A 58 -17.88 2.82 6.92
N ASN A 59 -17.37 4.05 6.82
CA ASN A 59 -17.77 5.19 7.65
C ASN A 59 -18.28 6.33 6.74
N ASN A 60 -19.08 7.24 7.32
CA ASN A 60 -19.77 8.34 6.64
C ASN A 60 -18.86 9.36 5.90
N ASP A 61 -17.54 9.23 6.04
CA ASP A 61 -16.52 10.12 5.48
C ASP A 61 -16.08 9.77 4.06
N GLU A 62 -16.62 8.70 3.45
CA GLU A 62 -16.27 8.29 2.08
C GLU A 62 -16.44 9.43 1.07
N LYS A 63 -17.48 10.27 1.26
CA LYS A 63 -17.74 11.44 0.43
C LYS A 63 -16.57 12.42 0.34
N LEU A 64 -15.75 12.49 1.39
CA LEU A 64 -14.62 13.40 1.46
C LEU A 64 -13.50 12.99 0.51
N ILE A 65 -13.35 11.70 0.20
CA ILE A 65 -12.39 11.24 -0.81
C ILE A 65 -12.72 11.89 -2.15
N TYR A 66 -13.99 11.87 -2.56
CA TYR A 66 -14.42 12.46 -3.82
C TYR A 66 -14.37 13.98 -3.85
N ILE A 67 -14.47 14.65 -2.69
CA ILE A 67 -14.29 16.10 -2.60
C ILE A 67 -12.83 16.49 -2.86
N PHE A 68 -11.87 15.70 -2.37
CA PHE A 68 -10.44 15.99 -2.55
C PHE A 68 -9.88 15.49 -3.89
N LEU A 69 -10.29 14.32 -4.36
CA LEU A 69 -9.73 13.68 -5.56
C LEU A 69 -10.65 13.71 -6.78
N GLY A 70 -11.93 14.02 -6.60
CA GLY A 70 -12.94 13.87 -7.64
C GLY A 70 -13.46 12.42 -7.76
N LYS A 71 -14.20 12.17 -8.85
CA LYS A 71 -14.82 10.87 -9.14
C LYS A 71 -13.79 9.80 -9.50
N ILE A 72 -14.16 8.54 -9.31
CA ILE A 72 -13.37 7.41 -9.83
C ILE A 72 -13.33 7.49 -11.36
N LEU A 73 -12.11 7.55 -11.91
CA LEU A 73 -11.89 7.58 -13.36
C LEU A 73 -11.87 6.18 -13.98
N HIS A 74 -11.31 5.21 -13.25
CA HIS A 74 -11.20 3.83 -13.72
C HIS A 74 -11.25 2.85 -12.54
N THR A 75 -11.79 1.66 -12.77
CA THR A 75 -11.76 0.56 -11.80
C THR A 75 -11.36 -0.71 -12.54
N VAL A 76 -10.27 -1.32 -12.08
CA VAL A 76 -9.83 -2.61 -12.61
C VAL A 76 -10.68 -3.69 -11.95
N SER A 77 -11.46 -4.42 -12.73
CA SER A 77 -12.23 -5.55 -12.22
C SER A 77 -11.31 -6.70 -11.83
N ASN A 78 -11.68 -7.49 -10.81
CA ASN A 78 -10.91 -8.65 -10.35
C ASN A 78 -10.70 -9.72 -11.45
N ASN A 79 -11.49 -9.67 -12.53
CA ASN A 79 -11.39 -10.55 -13.67
C ASN A 79 -10.38 -10.06 -14.72
N PHE A 80 -9.55 -9.07 -14.42
CA PHE A 80 -8.56 -8.53 -15.37
C PHE A 80 -7.63 -9.62 -15.93
N GLY A 81 -7.27 -10.61 -15.10
CA GLY A 81 -6.49 -11.78 -15.53
C GLY A 81 -7.22 -12.68 -16.55
N ASP A 82 -8.55 -12.69 -16.56
CA ASP A 82 -9.36 -13.45 -17.53
C ASP A 82 -9.71 -12.61 -18.76
N GLN A 83 -9.83 -11.30 -18.64
CA GLN A 83 -10.05 -10.40 -19.78
C GLN A 83 -8.82 -10.31 -20.70
N ILE A 84 -7.59 -10.44 -20.15
CA ILE A 84 -6.36 -10.56 -20.94
C ILE A 84 -6.31 -11.87 -21.74
N LYS A 85 -7.02 -12.94 -21.32
CA LYS A 85 -7.07 -14.19 -22.10
C LYS A 85 -7.95 -14.06 -23.36
N ASN A 86 -8.96 -13.19 -23.32
CA ASN A 86 -9.98 -13.08 -24.36
C ASN A 86 -9.76 -11.90 -25.34
N LYS A 87 -8.89 -10.95 -25.00
CA LYS A 87 -8.35 -9.99 -25.98
C LYS A 87 -6.98 -10.48 -26.41
N GLU A 88 -6.70 -10.48 -27.71
CA GLU A 88 -5.39 -10.79 -28.32
C GLU A 88 -4.28 -9.78 -27.94
N ILE A 89 -4.31 -9.22 -26.73
CA ILE A 89 -3.18 -8.54 -26.13
C ILE A 89 -2.37 -9.64 -25.48
N LYS A 90 -1.44 -10.24 -26.24
CA LYS A 90 -0.43 -11.14 -25.69
C LYS A 90 0.23 -10.40 -24.52
N PRO A 91 0.01 -10.79 -23.24
CA PRO A 91 0.82 -10.23 -22.20
C PRO A 91 2.23 -10.77 -22.46
N GLU A 92 3.12 -9.90 -22.91
CA GLU A 92 4.56 -10.19 -22.95
C GLU A 92 4.94 -10.56 -21.51
N LYS A 93 5.14 -11.86 -21.29
CA LYS A 93 5.34 -12.54 -20.00
C LYS A 93 4.10 -12.61 -19.12
N LYS A 94 3.46 -13.79 -19.12
CA LYS A 94 2.67 -14.26 -17.96
C LYS A 94 3.60 -14.26 -16.74
N ILE A 95 3.48 -13.25 -15.88
CA ILE A 95 4.08 -13.28 -14.55
C ILE A 95 3.41 -14.43 -13.81
N LYS A 96 4.14 -15.54 -13.61
CA LYS A 96 3.66 -16.69 -12.87
C LYS A 96 3.73 -16.34 -11.39
N THR A 97 2.64 -15.85 -10.82
CA THR A 97 2.55 -15.60 -9.37
C THR A 97 2.38 -16.94 -8.66
N GLU A 98 3.38 -17.37 -7.90
CA GLU A 98 3.30 -18.57 -7.07
C GLU A 98 3.05 -18.18 -5.61
N LEU A 99 1.94 -18.66 -5.03
CA LEU A 99 1.63 -18.46 -3.61
C LEU A 99 2.34 -19.53 -2.79
N ILE A 100 3.35 -19.12 -2.01
CA ILE A 100 4.10 -20.00 -1.11
C ILE A 100 3.65 -19.72 0.32
N ILE A 101 2.84 -20.61 0.89
CA ILE A 101 2.37 -20.50 2.27
C ILE A 101 3.36 -21.20 3.19
N LYS A 102 3.84 -20.49 4.23
CA LYS A 102 4.71 -21.02 5.27
C LYS A 102 4.08 -20.85 6.65
N ASN A 103 3.67 -21.97 7.23
CA ASN A 103 3.11 -21.98 8.57
C ASN A 103 4.22 -21.74 9.61
N THR A 104 3.91 -20.94 10.62
CA THR A 104 4.77 -20.69 11.79
C THR A 104 4.18 -21.36 13.02
N GLU A 105 5.02 -21.70 13.99
CA GLU A 105 4.59 -22.22 15.30
C GLU A 105 4.08 -21.13 16.25
N ILE A 106 3.99 -19.87 15.79
CA ILE A 106 3.47 -18.77 16.60
C ILE A 106 2.01 -19.05 16.92
N ASP A 107 1.77 -19.40 18.18
CA ASP A 107 0.43 -19.49 18.76
C ASP A 107 0.27 -18.38 19.78
N VAL A 108 -0.69 -17.50 19.52
CA VAL A 108 -1.03 -16.40 20.41
C VAL A 108 -2.54 -16.49 20.61
N PRO A 109 -3.04 -16.47 21.85
CA PRO A 109 -4.48 -16.43 22.11
C PRO A 109 -5.04 -15.06 21.72
N PHE A 110 -5.14 -14.82 20.41
CA PHE A 110 -5.51 -13.53 19.83
C PHE A 110 -7.02 -13.48 19.59
N LYS A 111 -7.69 -12.52 20.24
CA LYS A 111 -9.07 -12.15 19.97
C LYS A 111 -9.08 -10.84 19.19
N VAL A 112 -9.46 -10.94 17.91
CA VAL A 112 -9.56 -9.86 16.90
C VAL A 112 -10.26 -8.57 17.39
N LYS A 113 -11.11 -8.64 18.41
CA LYS A 113 -11.89 -7.51 18.91
C LYS A 113 -11.22 -6.66 20.01
N ILE A 114 -10.14 -7.12 20.67
CA ILE A 114 -9.65 -6.48 21.92
C ILE A 114 -8.13 -6.25 21.93
N ASP A 115 -7.37 -6.85 21.02
CA ASP A 115 -5.93 -6.95 21.23
C ASP A 115 -5.13 -5.75 20.72
N ASN A 116 -4.16 -5.34 21.54
CA ASN A 116 -3.24 -4.24 21.27
C ASN A 116 -2.25 -4.63 20.16
N PHE A 117 -2.35 -3.99 18.99
CA PHE A 117 -1.44 -4.16 17.86
C PHE A 117 0.04 -4.10 18.26
N GLN A 118 0.40 -3.28 19.25
CA GLN A 118 1.78 -3.16 19.71
C GLN A 118 2.32 -4.47 20.30
N ILE A 119 1.49 -5.23 21.01
CA ILE A 119 1.88 -6.52 21.60
C ILE A 119 2.08 -7.55 20.49
N LEU A 120 1.11 -7.64 19.57
CA LEU A 120 1.22 -8.54 18.41
C LEU A 120 2.45 -8.22 17.56
N SER A 121 2.69 -6.94 17.27
CA SER A 121 3.86 -6.49 16.52
C SER A 121 5.16 -6.90 17.21
N LYS A 122 5.24 -6.80 18.54
CA LYS A 122 6.42 -7.26 19.29
C LYS A 122 6.60 -8.76 19.20
N ILE A 123 5.55 -9.55 19.42
CA ILE A 123 5.61 -11.02 19.32
C ILE A 123 6.14 -11.44 17.95
N ILE A 124 5.57 -10.89 16.87
CA ILE A 124 5.97 -11.22 15.50
C ILE A 124 7.42 -10.78 15.20
N THR A 125 7.83 -9.63 15.73
CA THR A 125 9.18 -9.07 15.49
C THR A 125 10.26 -9.85 16.22
N PHE A 126 9.98 -10.28 17.45
CA PHE A 126 10.96 -10.97 18.30
C PHE A 126 10.91 -12.50 18.17
N ASP A 127 10.02 -13.05 17.34
CA ASP A 127 10.01 -14.48 17.03
C ASP A 127 11.20 -14.86 16.15
N SER A 128 12.24 -15.39 16.80
CA SER A 128 13.49 -15.76 16.13
C SER A 128 13.31 -16.91 15.15
N LYS A 129 12.40 -17.87 15.41
CA LYS A 129 12.14 -19.01 14.53
C LYS A 129 11.56 -18.55 13.19
N ARG A 130 10.53 -17.69 13.23
CA ARG A 130 9.93 -17.04 12.07
C ARG A 130 10.94 -16.19 11.32
N ASN A 131 11.72 -15.38 12.02
CA ASN A 131 12.74 -14.54 11.37
C ASN A 131 13.78 -15.40 10.64
N GLN A 132 14.19 -16.52 11.21
CA GLN A 132 15.05 -17.49 10.52
C GLN A 132 14.39 -18.11 9.29
N LEU A 133 13.08 -18.39 9.32
CA LEU A 133 12.36 -18.86 8.14
C LEU A 133 12.38 -17.82 7.01
N ILE A 134 12.15 -16.54 7.33
CA ILE A 134 12.21 -15.43 6.38
C ILE A 134 13.61 -15.32 5.76
N VAL A 135 14.65 -15.35 6.59
CA VAL A 135 16.04 -15.29 6.12
C VAL A 135 16.36 -16.47 5.21
N LYS A 136 15.97 -17.69 5.60
CA LYS A 136 16.16 -18.90 4.76
C LYS A 136 15.46 -18.78 3.42
N ASP A 137 14.27 -18.16 3.37
CA ASP A 137 13.55 -17.95 2.11
C ASP A 137 14.20 -16.93 1.20
N ILE A 138 14.68 -15.81 1.76
CA ILE A 138 15.44 -14.81 1.01
C ILE A 138 16.70 -15.45 0.43
N LEU A 139 17.45 -16.21 1.24
CA LEU A 139 18.66 -16.90 0.79
C LEU A 139 18.37 -17.93 -0.30
N LYS A 140 17.33 -18.76 -0.11
CA LYS A 140 16.92 -19.75 -1.12
C LYS A 140 16.58 -19.07 -2.44
N ARG A 141 15.86 -17.94 -2.40
CA ARG A 141 15.47 -17.22 -3.61
C ARG A 141 16.67 -16.58 -4.32
N LEU A 142 17.60 -15.99 -3.58
CA LEU A 142 18.84 -15.44 -4.14
C LEU A 142 19.68 -16.52 -4.83
N VAL A 143 19.82 -17.69 -4.22
CA VAL A 143 20.55 -18.83 -4.82
C VAL A 143 19.85 -19.34 -6.09
N MET A 144 18.52 -19.46 -6.07
CA MET A 144 17.75 -19.86 -7.26
C MET A 144 17.86 -18.85 -8.41
N GLU A 145 17.90 -17.56 -8.10
CA GLU A 145 18.13 -16.53 -9.12
C GLU A 145 19.54 -16.64 -9.68
N ILE A 146 20.59 -16.67 -8.86
CA ILE A 146 21.98 -16.83 -9.33
C ILE A 146 22.12 -18.05 -10.26
N ASN A 147 21.56 -19.20 -9.87
CA ASN A 147 21.60 -20.42 -10.69
C ASN A 147 20.72 -20.38 -11.95
N ALA A 148 19.82 -19.41 -12.09
CA ALA A 148 19.04 -19.20 -13.31
C ALA A 148 19.74 -18.26 -14.31
N TRP A 149 20.80 -17.56 -13.87
CA TRP A 149 21.63 -16.68 -14.70
C TRP A 149 22.92 -17.35 -15.22
N PHE A 150 23.28 -18.53 -14.70
CA PHE A 150 24.35 -19.40 -15.20
C PHE A 150 23.77 -20.64 -15.88
#